data_AF-A0A0F9MBE5-F1
#
_entry.id   AF-A0A0F9MBE5-F1
#
_cell.length_a   1.000
_cell.length_b   1.000
_cell.length_c   1.000
_cell.angle_alpha   90.00
_cell.angle_beta   90.00
_cell.angle_gamma   90.00
#
_symmetry.space_group_name_H-M   'P 1'
#
loop_
_entity.id
_entity.type
_entity.pdbx_description
1 polymer ?
#
loop_
_entity_poly.entity_id
_entity_poly.type
_entity_poly.pdbx_seq_one_letter_code
_entity_poly.pdbx_strand_id
1 'polypeptide(L)'
;QPIMIANVVLFVVGGQTESAPGRVVRGSQFVFDQGESGAYDAPDYTTFAEHITESGIVSMAYQQQPEPILWCVLDNGNIIGMVFEPGQKVWGWFRVETDGLFEDVAVIPGVAEDEVWVIVKRTLPDGTVNRNVEYFKPRDWGSDQKDCFFVDSGLSFDGGAAVTITNITQANPAVVTMNTYPTDGNGDNVADGDQVRIRYVGGMSEVNNRVFTVSNPNTANKTFELRDNLDTVDINSSAFTAFSLSVTGDTTYNSKDVKNVSAADIAKLAPGAPITGTGIPDNTTIKAIDTNFFTMSAEATVTNTSVTITIGGTVEKVDNTFSGMGHLEGKTVSVLGDGGVHDDVVVTSGVVALTEYYNKVHAGLPYNSDLMPMKPEIQTQTGTLRTKIKKINQVGFSFDKTLGCTYGTLKKDGTPDITETVLFREISDPTGQPVPLFTDEKLVTFPGEYSLQGNVFVRQSQPLPLTVRSIVLRMSIHG
;
A
#
# COMPACT_ATOMS: atom_id res chain seq x y z
N GLN A 1 -32.36 -7.72 -2.33
CA GLN A 1 -33.03 -7.74 -1.01
C GLN A 1 -32.96 -6.32 -0.41
N PRO A 2 -33.97 -5.83 0.32
CA PRO A 2 -33.86 -4.57 1.07
C PRO A 2 -32.80 -4.66 2.16
N ILE A 3 -32.05 -3.57 2.38
CA ILE A 3 -30.99 -3.46 3.37
C ILE A 3 -31.34 -2.36 4.35
N MET A 4 -31.32 -2.65 5.65
CA MET A 4 -31.55 -1.66 6.70
C MET A 4 -30.21 -1.03 7.12
N ILE A 5 -30.14 0.30 7.05
CA ILE A 5 -28.98 1.11 7.43
C ILE A 5 -29.49 2.17 8.40
N ALA A 6 -29.11 2.06 9.68
CA ALA A 6 -29.63 2.92 10.74
C ALA A 6 -31.18 2.99 10.71
N ASN A 7 -31.75 4.16 10.43
CA ASN A 7 -33.20 4.40 10.32
C ASN A 7 -33.74 4.39 8.88
N VAL A 8 -32.90 4.06 7.89
CA VAL A 8 -33.25 4.03 6.46
C VAL A 8 -33.24 2.60 5.95
N VAL A 9 -34.32 2.18 5.30
CA VAL A 9 -34.37 0.91 4.57
C VAL A 9 -34.12 1.18 3.09
N LEU A 10 -32.94 0.80 2.59
CA LEU A 10 -32.61 0.88 1.17
C LEU A 10 -33.20 -0.32 0.41
N PHE A 11 -33.82 -0.06 -0.73
CA PHE A 11 -34.38 -1.09 -1.60
C PHE A 11 -34.29 -0.67 -3.07
N VAL A 12 -34.24 -1.67 -3.95
CA VAL A 12 -34.23 -1.46 -5.40
C VAL A 12 -35.66 -1.52 -5.94
N VAL A 13 -36.01 -0.58 -6.80
CA VAL A 13 -37.30 -0.53 -7.51
C VAL A 13 -37.08 -0.86 -8.98
N GLY A 14 -37.88 -1.82 -9.48
CA GLY A 14 -37.95 -2.19 -10.91
C GLY A 14 -38.76 -1.21 -11.73
N GLY A 15 -38.57 -1.24 -13.06
CA GLY A 15 -39.50 -0.59 -13.98
C GLY A 15 -40.89 -1.23 -13.89
N GLN A 16 -41.93 -0.54 -14.40
CA GLN A 16 -43.33 -0.95 -14.24
C GLN A 16 -43.75 -2.25 -14.95
N THR A 17 -42.82 -3.06 -15.45
CA THR A 17 -43.06 -4.34 -16.13
C THR A 17 -42.21 -5.43 -15.50
N GLU A 18 -42.73 -6.66 -15.39
CA GLU A 18 -42.06 -7.82 -14.76
C GLU A 18 -40.67 -8.14 -15.34
N SER A 19 -40.34 -7.65 -16.54
CA SER A 19 -39.07 -7.82 -17.23
C SER A 19 -38.10 -6.61 -17.13
N ALA A 20 -38.48 -5.54 -16.44
CA ALA A 20 -37.61 -4.36 -16.29
C ALA A 20 -36.72 -4.53 -15.06
N PRO A 21 -35.39 -4.60 -15.20
CA PRO A 21 -34.52 -4.84 -14.06
C PRO A 21 -34.61 -3.69 -13.05
N GLY A 22 -34.32 -4.01 -11.79
CA GLY A 22 -34.25 -3.04 -10.69
C GLY A 22 -33.13 -2.03 -10.92
N ARG A 23 -33.46 -0.75 -11.13
CA ARG A 23 -32.46 0.29 -11.48
C ARG A 23 -32.42 1.45 -10.49
N VAL A 24 -33.47 1.64 -9.70
CA VAL A 24 -33.61 2.81 -8.83
C VAL A 24 -33.38 2.39 -7.39
N VAL A 25 -32.46 3.05 -6.69
CA VAL A 25 -32.23 2.84 -5.25
C VAL A 25 -32.99 3.90 -4.47
N ARG A 26 -33.94 3.44 -3.66
CA ARG A 26 -34.71 4.31 -2.75
C ARG A 26 -34.42 3.95 -1.31
N GLY A 27 -34.50 4.93 -0.41
CA GLY A 27 -34.45 4.68 1.03
C GLY A 27 -35.71 5.11 1.72
N SER A 28 -36.45 4.16 2.30
CA SER A 28 -37.60 4.48 3.13
C SER A 28 -37.13 4.93 4.51
N GLN A 29 -37.55 6.11 4.95
CA GLN A 29 -37.29 6.66 6.28
C GLN A 29 -38.57 7.18 6.92
N PHE A 30 -38.66 7.07 8.24
CA PHE A 30 -39.78 7.64 9.00
C PHE A 30 -39.51 9.12 9.30
N VAL A 31 -40.48 9.98 8.99
CA VAL A 31 -40.40 11.43 9.20
C VAL A 31 -41.48 11.86 10.19
N PHE A 32 -41.06 12.54 11.25
CA PHE A 32 -41.96 13.23 12.16
C PHE A 32 -42.28 14.60 11.59
N ASP A 33 -43.53 14.81 11.16
CA ASP A 33 -44.02 16.16 10.90
C ASP A 33 -44.50 16.79 12.22
N GLN A 34 -44.20 18.07 12.43
CA GLN A 34 -44.56 18.78 13.67
C GLN A 34 -46.07 19.08 13.69
N GLY A 35 -46.89 18.07 14.01
CA GLY A 35 -48.33 18.24 14.25
C GLY A 35 -49.23 17.12 13.73
N GLU A 36 -48.72 16.14 12.99
CA GLU A 36 -49.51 15.04 12.41
C GLU A 36 -48.96 13.65 12.76
N SER A 37 -49.75 12.59 12.50
CA SER A 37 -49.24 11.20 12.58
C SER A 37 -48.10 11.04 11.58
N GLY A 38 -46.92 10.61 12.04
CA GLY A 38 -45.71 10.55 11.21
C GLY A 38 -45.89 9.74 9.92
N ALA A 39 -45.15 10.12 8.88
CA ALA A 39 -45.24 9.56 7.53
C ALA A 39 -43.92 8.90 7.10
N TYR A 40 -43.98 8.02 6.10
CA TYR A 40 -42.78 7.47 5.46
C TYR A 40 -42.46 8.26 4.19
N ASP A 41 -41.21 8.71 4.07
CA ASP A 41 -40.66 9.27 2.83
C ASP A 41 -39.68 8.27 2.20
N ALA A 42 -39.57 8.28 0.87
CA ALA A 42 -38.74 7.37 0.11
C ALA A 42 -37.95 8.09 -1.00
N PRO A 43 -36.96 8.94 -0.63
CA PRO A 43 -36.09 9.61 -1.59
C PRO A 43 -35.37 8.64 -2.52
N ASP A 44 -35.12 9.13 -3.73
CA ASP A 44 -34.37 8.45 -4.78
C ASP A 44 -32.90 8.88 -4.77
N TYR A 45 -32.01 7.95 -4.39
CA TYR A 45 -30.58 8.19 -4.27
C TYR A 45 -29.81 7.99 -5.59
N THR A 46 -30.51 7.53 -6.64
CA THR A 46 -29.99 7.40 -8.01
C THR A 46 -30.25 8.62 -8.89
N THR A 47 -31.09 9.57 -8.45
CA THR A 47 -31.51 10.77 -9.22
C THR A 47 -30.37 11.51 -9.94
N PHE A 48 -29.21 11.69 -9.29
CA PHE A 48 -28.08 12.43 -9.89
C PHE A 48 -27.14 11.55 -10.73
N ALA A 49 -27.39 10.24 -10.80
CA ALA A 49 -26.54 9.24 -11.43
C ALA A 49 -27.35 8.09 -12.06
N GLU A 50 -28.53 8.34 -12.65
CA GLU A 50 -29.44 7.29 -13.17
C GLU A 50 -28.78 6.30 -14.15
N HIS A 51 -27.74 6.76 -14.87
CA HIS A 51 -26.97 5.96 -15.82
C HIS A 51 -26.08 4.90 -15.15
N ILE A 52 -25.73 5.04 -13.87
CA ILE A 52 -24.77 4.14 -13.21
C ILE A 52 -25.36 2.76 -12.91
N THR A 53 -26.68 2.69 -12.77
CA THR A 53 -27.45 1.47 -12.49
C THR A 53 -28.23 1.00 -13.71
N GLU A 54 -27.93 1.51 -14.91
CA GLU A 54 -28.73 1.31 -16.13
C GLU A 54 -28.91 -0.16 -16.51
N SER A 55 -27.90 -1.01 -16.32
CA SER A 55 -28.00 -2.45 -16.59
C SER A 55 -28.92 -3.17 -15.59
N GLY A 56 -29.14 -2.59 -14.41
CA GLY A 56 -29.88 -3.21 -13.32
C GLY A 56 -28.96 -3.79 -12.25
N ILE A 57 -29.46 -3.83 -11.02
CA ILE A 57 -28.77 -4.35 -9.83
C ILE A 57 -29.25 -5.79 -9.56
N VAL A 58 -28.30 -6.72 -9.46
CA VAL A 58 -28.57 -8.15 -9.22
C VAL A 58 -28.24 -8.59 -7.78
N SER A 59 -27.24 -7.98 -7.16
CA SER A 59 -26.87 -8.22 -5.75
C SER A 59 -26.45 -6.93 -5.06
N MET A 60 -26.67 -6.84 -3.75
CA MET A 60 -26.23 -5.72 -2.93
C MET A 60 -25.82 -6.18 -1.54
N ALA A 61 -24.81 -5.53 -0.98
CA ALA A 61 -24.39 -5.71 0.40
C ALA A 61 -23.92 -4.36 0.98
N TYR A 62 -23.97 -4.22 2.31
CA TYR A 62 -23.61 -2.98 2.98
C TYR A 62 -22.44 -3.19 3.92
N GLN A 63 -21.40 -2.38 3.71
CA GLN A 63 -20.24 -2.22 4.57
C GLN A 63 -20.48 -1.03 5.48
N GLN A 64 -20.34 -1.22 6.79
CA GLN A 64 -20.50 -0.15 7.79
C GLN A 64 -19.16 0.46 8.18
N GLN A 65 -18.10 -0.35 8.29
CA GLN A 65 -16.74 0.07 8.62
C GLN A 65 -15.74 -0.38 7.55
N PRO A 66 -14.72 0.41 7.19
CA PRO A 66 -14.34 1.69 7.78
C PRO A 66 -15.23 2.85 7.31
N GLU A 67 -15.65 2.84 6.04
CA GLU A 67 -16.62 3.79 5.50
C GLU A 67 -17.96 3.11 5.19
N PRO A 68 -19.09 3.82 5.36
CA PRO A 68 -20.41 3.29 5.04
C PRO A 68 -20.61 3.25 3.52
N ILE A 69 -20.57 2.06 2.94
CA ILE A 69 -20.66 1.83 1.50
C ILE A 69 -21.73 0.78 1.19
N LEU A 70 -22.69 1.14 0.33
CA LEU A 70 -23.57 0.19 -0.33
C LEU A 70 -22.89 -0.31 -1.61
N TRP A 71 -22.52 -1.59 -1.63
CA TRP A 71 -22.01 -2.28 -2.80
C TRP A 71 -23.17 -2.83 -3.62
N CYS A 72 -23.14 -2.64 -4.94
CA CYS A 72 -24.14 -3.15 -5.88
C CYS A 72 -23.46 -3.86 -7.04
N VAL A 73 -23.72 -5.16 -7.23
CA VAL A 73 -23.35 -5.90 -8.44
C VAL A 73 -24.44 -5.68 -9.49
N LEU A 74 -24.01 -5.38 -10.71
CA LEU A 74 -24.87 -5.07 -11.83
C LEU A 74 -25.02 -6.27 -12.78
N ASP A 75 -26.12 -6.31 -13.53
CA ASP A 75 -26.42 -7.40 -14.50
C ASP A 75 -25.37 -7.52 -15.62
N ASN A 76 -24.64 -6.43 -15.92
CA ASN A 76 -23.54 -6.45 -16.89
C ASN A 76 -22.21 -6.97 -16.31
N GLY A 77 -22.18 -7.36 -15.03
CA GLY A 77 -21.00 -7.88 -14.33
C GLY A 77 -20.10 -6.80 -13.71
N ASN A 78 -20.47 -5.52 -13.76
CA ASN A 78 -19.74 -4.47 -13.04
C ASN A 78 -20.17 -4.42 -11.57
N ILE A 79 -19.30 -3.91 -10.69
CA ILE A 79 -19.67 -3.53 -9.33
C ILE A 79 -19.54 -2.01 -9.16
N ILE A 80 -20.46 -1.43 -8.41
CA ILE A 80 -20.48 -0.01 -8.06
C ILE A 80 -20.63 0.13 -6.55
N GLY A 81 -20.13 1.24 -6.02
CA GLY A 81 -20.30 1.60 -4.61
C GLY A 81 -21.02 2.93 -4.46
N MET A 82 -21.88 3.03 -3.45
CA MET A 82 -22.41 4.29 -2.96
C MET A 82 -21.91 4.53 -1.55
N VAL A 83 -21.03 5.50 -1.38
CA VAL A 83 -20.74 6.04 -0.04
C VAL A 83 -22.03 6.67 0.45
N PHE A 84 -22.54 6.25 1.61
CA PHE A 84 -23.87 6.63 2.08
C PHE A 84 -23.87 6.94 3.58
N GLU A 85 -23.91 8.23 3.92
CA GLU A 85 -24.01 8.70 5.30
C GLU A 85 -25.35 9.42 5.50
N PRO A 86 -26.42 8.68 5.89
CA PRO A 86 -27.76 9.25 6.01
C PRO A 86 -27.84 10.33 7.08
N GLY A 87 -27.04 10.23 8.16
CA GLY A 87 -27.03 11.22 9.24
C GLY A 87 -26.53 12.60 8.80
N GLN A 88 -25.63 12.64 7.82
CA GLN A 88 -25.09 13.89 7.25
C GLN A 88 -25.79 14.30 5.95
N LYS A 89 -26.71 13.48 5.42
CA LYS A 89 -27.34 13.66 4.10
C LYS A 89 -26.30 13.73 2.98
N VAL A 90 -25.24 12.91 3.07
CA VAL A 90 -24.16 12.85 2.08
C VAL A 90 -24.19 11.48 1.41
N TRP A 91 -24.19 11.48 0.08
CA TRP A 91 -23.97 10.26 -0.69
C TRP A 91 -23.22 10.56 -1.99
N GLY A 92 -22.50 9.55 -2.48
CA GLY A 92 -21.73 9.64 -3.72
C GLY A 92 -21.51 8.27 -4.33
N TRP A 93 -21.74 8.17 -5.64
CA TRP A 93 -21.53 6.93 -6.38
C TRP A 93 -20.14 6.88 -7.01
N PHE A 94 -19.55 5.69 -7.03
CA PHE A 94 -18.31 5.40 -7.74
C PHE A 94 -18.36 4.01 -8.39
N ARG A 95 -17.49 3.78 -9.36
CA ARG A 95 -17.34 2.51 -10.07
C ARG A 95 -16.07 1.81 -9.61
N VAL A 96 -16.08 0.49 -9.63
CA VAL A 96 -14.87 -0.32 -9.51
C VAL A 96 -14.66 -1.00 -10.86
N GLU A 97 -13.55 -0.66 -11.51
CA GLU A 97 -13.16 -1.24 -12.79
C GLU A 97 -12.07 -2.30 -12.55
N THR A 98 -12.26 -3.49 -13.12
CA THR A 98 -11.39 -4.66 -12.98
C THR A 98 -11.37 -5.44 -14.29
N ASP A 99 -10.34 -6.28 -14.47
CA ASP A 99 -10.34 -7.32 -15.52
C ASP A 99 -11.09 -8.56 -15.02
N GLY A 100 -12.43 -8.45 -14.94
CA GLY A 100 -13.31 -9.51 -14.45
C GLY A 100 -14.78 -9.09 -14.41
N LEU A 101 -15.67 -10.06 -14.23
CA LEU A 101 -17.12 -9.85 -14.07
C LEU A 101 -17.55 -10.31 -12.68
N PHE A 102 -18.12 -9.40 -11.89
CA PHE A 102 -18.71 -9.69 -10.58
C PHE A 102 -20.03 -10.45 -10.75
N GLU A 103 -20.18 -11.56 -10.01
CA GLU A 103 -21.40 -12.37 -9.99
C GLU A 103 -22.22 -12.16 -8.70
N ASP A 104 -21.55 -11.89 -7.56
CA ASP A 104 -22.22 -11.66 -6.26
C ASP A 104 -21.33 -10.86 -5.28
N VAL A 105 -21.94 -10.29 -4.25
CA VAL A 105 -21.27 -9.58 -3.16
C VAL A 105 -21.91 -9.90 -1.80
N ALA A 106 -21.08 -10.12 -0.79
CA ALA A 106 -21.48 -10.28 0.61
C ALA A 106 -20.56 -9.44 1.50
N VAL A 107 -21.10 -8.96 2.63
CA VAL A 107 -20.30 -8.28 3.65
C VAL A 107 -20.44 -9.04 4.97
N ILE A 108 -19.31 -9.30 5.61
CA ILE A 108 -19.24 -9.94 6.93
C ILE A 108 -18.43 -9.05 7.89
N PRO A 109 -18.68 -9.12 9.21
CA PRO A 109 -17.85 -8.39 10.17
C PRO A 109 -16.45 -9.01 10.23
N GLY A 110 -15.42 -8.18 10.07
CA GLY A 110 -14.02 -8.57 10.29
C GLY A 110 -13.51 -8.18 11.68
N VAL A 111 -12.20 -8.31 11.90
CA VAL A 111 -11.56 -7.98 13.19
C VAL A 111 -11.34 -6.48 13.37
N ALA A 112 -10.95 -5.78 12.30
CA ALA A 112 -10.65 -4.34 12.30
C ALA A 112 -11.68 -3.52 11.51
N GLU A 113 -12.14 -4.06 10.39
CA GLU A 113 -13.04 -3.45 9.42
C GLU A 113 -14.02 -4.51 8.91
N ASP A 114 -15.16 -4.13 8.31
CA ASP A 114 -16.02 -5.10 7.64
C ASP A 114 -15.34 -5.62 6.38
N GLU A 115 -15.54 -6.91 6.09
CA GLU A 115 -14.93 -7.57 4.95
C GLU A 115 -15.95 -7.69 3.81
N VAL A 116 -15.60 -7.10 2.66
CA VAL A 116 -16.39 -7.21 1.44
C VAL A 116 -15.87 -8.39 0.64
N TRP A 117 -16.70 -9.41 0.51
CA TRP A 117 -16.44 -10.63 -0.26
C TRP A 117 -17.20 -10.59 -1.57
N VAL A 118 -16.54 -10.98 -2.66
CA VAL A 118 -17.10 -10.96 -4.01
C VAL A 118 -16.80 -12.26 -4.74
N ILE A 119 -17.69 -12.64 -5.64
CA ILE A 119 -17.42 -13.69 -6.64
C ILE A 119 -17.07 -12.99 -7.95
N VAL A 120 -15.87 -13.25 -8.47
CA VAL A 120 -15.40 -12.68 -9.73
C VAL A 120 -15.09 -13.78 -10.72
N LYS A 121 -15.69 -13.67 -11.91
CA LYS A 121 -15.44 -14.54 -13.04
C LYS A 121 -14.43 -13.88 -13.98
N ARG A 122 -13.31 -14.54 -14.26
CA ARG A 122 -12.32 -14.07 -15.25
C ARG A 122 -12.07 -15.12 -16.33
N THR A 123 -11.57 -14.65 -17.47
CA THR A 123 -11.11 -15.50 -18.58
C THR A 123 -9.62 -15.26 -18.78
N LEU A 124 -8.84 -16.33 -18.65
CA LEU A 124 -7.40 -16.34 -18.88
C LEU A 124 -7.07 -16.28 -20.38
N PRO A 125 -5.83 -15.90 -20.77
CA PRO A 125 -5.44 -15.78 -22.16
C PRO A 125 -5.57 -17.08 -22.98
N ASP A 126 -5.50 -18.24 -22.34
CA ASP A 126 -5.70 -19.56 -22.96
C ASP A 126 -7.19 -19.95 -23.15
N GLY A 127 -8.11 -19.09 -22.71
CA GLY A 127 -9.56 -19.31 -22.74
C GLY A 127 -10.11 -20.01 -21.49
N THR A 128 -9.28 -20.38 -20.53
CA THR A 128 -9.72 -20.97 -19.26
C THR A 128 -10.54 -19.94 -18.48
N VAL A 129 -11.71 -20.35 -17.98
CA VAL A 129 -12.58 -19.51 -17.14
C VAL A 129 -12.42 -19.94 -15.69
N ASN A 130 -12.04 -19.00 -14.82
CA ASN A 130 -12.00 -19.20 -13.38
C ASN A 130 -13.09 -18.37 -12.69
N ARG A 131 -13.47 -18.84 -11.50
CA ARG A 131 -14.32 -18.12 -10.55
C ARG A 131 -13.59 -18.05 -9.24
N ASN A 132 -13.27 -16.83 -8.84
CA ASN A 132 -12.51 -16.55 -7.64
C ASN A 132 -13.45 -15.98 -6.59
N VAL A 133 -13.28 -16.45 -5.35
CA VAL A 133 -13.81 -15.77 -4.18
C VAL A 133 -12.71 -14.82 -3.73
N GLU A 134 -13.01 -13.53 -3.77
CA GLU A 134 -12.06 -12.47 -3.44
C GLU A 134 -12.61 -11.60 -2.33
N TYR A 135 -11.71 -10.94 -1.62
CA TYR A 135 -12.10 -9.99 -0.60
C TYR A 135 -11.33 -8.69 -0.78
N PHE A 136 -11.99 -7.56 -0.54
CA PHE A 136 -11.33 -6.26 -0.58
C PHE A 136 -10.47 -6.11 0.66
N LYS A 137 -9.17 -5.86 0.48
CA LYS A 137 -8.26 -5.65 1.59
C LYS A 137 -8.73 -4.46 2.45
N PRO A 138 -8.57 -4.55 3.78
CA PRO A 138 -8.82 -3.43 4.67
C PRO A 138 -8.11 -2.16 4.20
N ARG A 139 -8.77 -1.02 4.37
CA ARG A 139 -8.23 0.27 3.94
C ARG A 139 -7.08 0.72 4.84
N ASP A 140 -7.08 0.34 6.11
CA ASP A 140 -5.94 0.59 7.00
C ASP A 140 -4.89 -0.53 6.87
N TRP A 141 -3.74 -0.19 6.28
CA TRP A 141 -2.54 -1.03 6.24
C TRP A 141 -1.55 -0.72 7.37
N GLY A 142 -1.96 0.09 8.36
CA GLY A 142 -1.13 0.50 9.48
C GLY A 142 -0.10 1.57 9.10
N SER A 143 1.16 1.34 9.50
CA SER A 143 2.26 2.29 9.34
C SER A 143 3.38 1.83 8.41
N ASP A 144 3.41 0.54 8.05
CA ASP A 144 4.44 0.01 7.17
C ASP A 144 3.99 0.14 5.71
N GLN A 145 4.78 0.85 4.91
CA GLN A 145 4.54 0.99 3.47
C GLN A 145 4.64 -0.37 2.74
N LYS A 146 5.33 -1.36 3.30
CA LYS A 146 5.37 -2.71 2.77
C LYS A 146 4.00 -3.40 2.77
N ASP A 147 3.05 -2.93 3.58
CA ASP A 147 1.70 -3.50 3.71
C ASP A 147 0.69 -2.87 2.73
N CYS A 148 1.11 -1.88 1.94
CA CYS A 148 0.25 -1.26 0.94
C CYS A 148 -0.18 -2.30 -0.11
N PHE A 149 -1.48 -2.55 -0.20
CA PHE A 149 -2.04 -3.50 -1.17
C PHE A 149 -3.02 -2.77 -2.10
N PHE A 150 -2.52 -2.34 -3.26
CA PHE A 150 -3.31 -1.64 -4.28
C PHE A 150 -3.18 -2.35 -5.63
N VAL A 151 -3.47 -3.65 -5.61
CA VAL A 151 -3.57 -4.51 -6.80
C VAL A 151 -4.90 -5.25 -6.79
N ASP A 152 -5.39 -5.66 -7.95
CA ASP A 152 -6.60 -6.44 -8.10
C ASP A 152 -6.28 -7.95 -8.21
N SER A 153 -7.13 -8.81 -7.67
CA SER A 153 -6.95 -10.27 -7.65
C SER A 153 -5.57 -10.73 -7.14
N GLY A 154 -4.93 -9.93 -6.28
CA GLY A 154 -3.54 -10.12 -5.91
C GLY A 154 -3.29 -11.12 -4.79
N LEU A 155 -2.03 -11.52 -4.63
CA LEU A 155 -1.53 -12.30 -3.51
C LEU A 155 -0.39 -11.57 -2.81
N SER A 156 -0.18 -11.96 -1.55
CA SER A 156 0.91 -11.44 -0.72
C SER A 156 1.87 -12.56 -0.37
N PHE A 157 3.16 -12.29 -0.51
CA PHE A 157 4.22 -13.03 0.17
C PHE A 157 4.74 -12.17 1.32
N ASP A 158 4.96 -12.80 2.48
CA ASP A 158 5.53 -12.16 3.66
C ASP A 158 6.57 -13.10 4.29
N GLY A 159 7.84 -12.74 4.18
CA GLY A 159 8.98 -13.44 4.77
C GLY A 159 9.12 -13.21 6.27
N GLY A 160 8.18 -12.50 6.90
CA GLY A 160 8.15 -12.27 8.33
C GLY A 160 9.17 -11.23 8.80
N ALA A 161 9.16 -11.00 10.11
CA ALA A 161 9.99 -9.98 10.74
C ALA A 161 11.47 -10.39 10.78
N ALA A 162 12.34 -9.40 10.60
CA ALA A 162 13.77 -9.59 10.79
C ALA A 162 14.09 -9.94 12.27
N VAL A 163 14.93 -10.95 12.48
CA VAL A 163 15.39 -11.37 13.82
C VAL A 163 16.83 -10.95 14.07
N THR A 164 17.20 -10.77 15.34
CA THR A 164 18.53 -10.30 15.72
C THR A 164 19.52 -11.46 15.78
N ILE A 165 20.62 -11.32 15.05
CA ILE A 165 21.79 -12.19 15.10
C ILE A 165 22.58 -11.91 16.37
N THR A 166 22.90 -12.96 17.12
CA THR A 166 23.71 -12.90 18.34
C THR A 166 25.12 -13.42 18.14
N ASN A 167 25.37 -14.22 17.09
CA ASN A 167 26.70 -14.69 16.73
C ASN A 167 26.77 -15.17 15.27
N ILE A 168 27.94 -15.06 14.65
CA ILE A 168 28.30 -15.81 13.43
C ILE A 168 29.69 -16.42 13.62
N THR A 169 29.81 -17.73 13.44
CA THR A 169 31.09 -18.43 13.63
C THR A 169 32.06 -18.11 12.49
N GLN A 170 33.37 -18.04 12.78
CA GLN A 170 34.44 -18.13 11.78
C GLN A 170 34.77 -19.61 11.52
N ALA A 171 34.02 -20.22 10.61
CA ALA A 171 34.09 -21.66 10.35
C ALA A 171 33.72 -21.98 8.89
N ASN A 172 33.77 -23.26 8.52
CA ASN A 172 33.27 -23.75 7.25
C ASN A 172 32.43 -25.01 7.48
N PRO A 173 31.10 -24.95 7.39
CA PRO A 173 30.27 -23.77 7.08
C PRO A 173 30.20 -22.73 8.21
N ALA A 174 29.84 -21.50 7.86
CA ALA A 174 29.50 -20.43 8.80
C ALA A 174 28.13 -20.71 9.44
N VAL A 175 28.05 -20.72 10.77
CA VAL A 175 26.82 -20.90 11.54
C VAL A 175 26.36 -19.55 12.08
N VAL A 176 25.12 -19.17 11.78
CA VAL A 176 24.45 -18.00 12.35
C VAL A 176 23.67 -18.43 13.59
N THR A 177 23.75 -17.66 14.67
CA THR A 177 22.95 -17.82 15.89
C THR A 177 22.09 -16.59 16.10
N MET A 178 20.84 -16.77 16.52
CA MET A 178 19.86 -15.69 16.68
C MET A 178 19.26 -15.65 18.09
N ASN A 179 18.67 -14.51 18.45
CA ASN A 179 17.90 -14.37 19.69
C ASN A 179 16.58 -15.17 19.66
N THR A 180 15.97 -15.28 18.47
CA THR A 180 14.76 -16.04 18.16
C THR A 180 14.93 -16.65 16.77
N TYR A 181 14.46 -17.89 16.58
CA TYR A 181 14.51 -18.51 15.26
C TYR A 181 13.51 -17.80 14.31
N PRO A 182 13.90 -17.44 13.08
CA PRO A 182 13.03 -16.67 12.20
C PRO A 182 11.83 -17.50 11.71
N THR A 183 10.69 -16.83 11.60
CA THR A 183 9.46 -17.35 11.01
C THR A 183 8.99 -16.43 9.89
N ASP A 184 8.30 -16.98 8.90
CA ASP A 184 7.62 -16.18 7.88
C ASP A 184 6.35 -15.50 8.42
N GLY A 185 5.64 -14.75 7.57
CA GLY A 185 4.42 -14.04 7.94
C GLY A 185 3.24 -14.96 8.28
N ASN A 186 3.30 -16.24 7.91
CA ASN A 186 2.31 -17.24 8.30
C ASN A 186 2.65 -17.92 9.64
N GLY A 187 3.82 -17.63 10.20
CA GLY A 187 4.33 -18.22 11.43
C GLY A 187 5.08 -19.53 11.23
N ASP A 188 5.36 -19.91 9.99
CA ASP A 188 6.15 -21.10 9.68
C ASP A 188 7.64 -20.80 9.86
N ASN A 189 8.39 -21.74 10.44
CA ASN A 189 9.83 -21.60 10.60
C ASN A 189 10.52 -21.52 9.25
N VAL A 190 11.52 -20.64 9.13
CA VAL A 190 12.43 -20.65 7.98
C VAL A 190 13.07 -22.04 7.86
N ALA A 191 12.90 -22.67 6.70
CA ALA A 191 13.25 -24.06 6.46
C ALA A 191 14.62 -24.22 5.78
N ASP A 192 15.08 -25.46 5.68
CA ASP A 192 16.24 -25.83 4.86
C ASP A 192 15.94 -25.51 3.39
N GLY A 193 16.87 -24.83 2.71
CA GLY A 193 16.68 -24.35 1.33
C GLY A 193 15.99 -22.98 1.20
N ASP A 194 15.43 -22.42 2.28
CA ASP A 194 14.89 -21.06 2.24
C ASP A 194 16.00 -20.03 2.09
N GLN A 195 15.68 -18.91 1.44
CA GLN A 195 16.62 -17.80 1.27
C GLN A 195 16.47 -16.76 2.37
N VAL A 196 17.60 -16.27 2.85
CA VAL A 196 17.68 -15.26 3.91
C VAL A 196 18.63 -14.13 3.53
N ARG A 197 18.30 -12.92 3.94
CA ARG A 197 19.15 -11.75 3.78
C ARG A 197 19.73 -11.33 5.13
N ILE A 198 21.05 -11.14 5.17
CA ILE A 198 21.76 -10.66 6.36
C ILE A 198 22.13 -9.18 6.20
N ARG A 199 21.89 -8.38 7.22
CA ARG A 199 22.26 -6.96 7.26
C ARG A 199 22.84 -6.56 8.62
N TYR A 200 23.55 -5.43 8.61
CA TYR A 200 23.97 -4.69 9.81
C TYR A 200 24.82 -5.48 10.82
N VAL A 201 25.45 -6.57 10.40
CA VAL A 201 26.35 -7.37 11.22
C VAL A 201 27.59 -6.56 11.56
N GLY A 202 27.86 -6.43 12.86
CA GLY A 202 29.06 -5.80 13.39
C GLY A 202 30.30 -6.67 13.19
N GLY A 203 31.39 -6.05 12.73
CA GLY A 203 32.65 -6.75 12.51
C GLY A 203 32.65 -7.50 11.20
N MET A 204 31.94 -8.64 11.12
CA MET A 204 31.87 -9.56 9.97
C MET A 204 31.13 -8.95 8.76
N SER A 205 31.72 -7.92 8.16
CA SER A 205 31.09 -7.12 7.10
C SER A 205 30.85 -7.88 5.79
N GLU A 206 31.54 -8.99 5.58
CA GLU A 206 31.53 -9.80 4.36
C GLU A 206 30.16 -10.48 4.08
N VAL A 207 29.32 -10.59 5.12
CA VAL A 207 27.96 -11.13 5.03
C VAL A 207 26.87 -10.07 4.84
N ASN A 208 27.19 -8.78 5.03
CA ASN A 208 26.20 -7.72 4.99
C ASN A 208 25.66 -7.47 3.57
N ASN A 209 24.35 -7.24 3.46
CA ASN A 209 23.62 -6.96 2.23
C ASN A 209 23.70 -8.10 1.19
N ARG A 210 23.83 -9.33 1.67
CA ARG A 210 23.87 -10.54 0.83
C ARG A 210 22.72 -11.47 1.17
N VAL A 211 22.31 -12.24 0.16
CA VAL A 211 21.34 -13.33 0.29
C VAL A 211 22.10 -14.64 0.35
N PHE A 212 21.63 -15.53 1.22
CA PHE A 212 22.18 -16.85 1.47
C PHE A 212 21.06 -17.88 1.47
N THR A 213 21.42 -19.13 1.28
CA THR A 213 20.51 -20.26 1.46
C THR A 213 20.72 -20.84 2.86
N VAL A 214 19.62 -21.06 3.58
CA VAL A 214 19.61 -21.71 4.90
C VAL A 214 19.92 -23.18 4.73
N SER A 215 20.88 -23.67 5.52
CA SER A 215 21.20 -25.10 5.58
C SER A 215 21.23 -25.61 7.03
N ASN A 216 20.86 -26.86 7.24
CA ASN A 216 20.91 -27.54 8.54
C ASN A 216 20.27 -26.72 9.70
N PRO A 217 19.01 -26.27 9.54
CA PRO A 217 18.35 -25.45 10.54
C PRO A 217 18.14 -26.21 11.86
N ASN A 218 18.39 -25.52 12.98
CA ASN A 218 18.16 -26.01 14.33
C ASN A 218 17.37 -24.98 15.13
N THR A 219 16.04 -25.15 15.13
CA THR A 219 15.10 -24.22 15.78
C THR A 219 15.29 -24.15 17.30
N ALA A 220 15.70 -25.25 17.94
CA ALA A 220 15.93 -25.32 19.39
C ALA A 220 17.16 -24.49 19.81
N ASN A 221 18.25 -24.60 19.04
CA ASN A 221 19.47 -23.83 19.28
C ASN A 221 19.45 -22.45 18.62
N LYS A 222 18.42 -22.17 17.81
CA LYS A 222 18.25 -20.92 17.07
C LYS A 222 19.43 -20.66 16.13
N THR A 223 19.79 -21.69 15.37
CA THR A 223 20.92 -21.66 14.46
C THR A 223 20.60 -22.23 13.08
N PHE A 224 21.36 -21.80 12.09
CA PHE A 224 21.50 -22.50 10.80
C PHE A 224 22.88 -22.23 10.20
N GLU A 225 23.26 -23.04 9.23
CA GLU A 225 24.45 -22.87 8.39
C GLU A 225 24.13 -22.04 7.14
N LEU A 226 25.13 -21.34 6.62
CA LEU A 226 25.02 -20.52 5.42
C LEU A 226 25.57 -21.24 4.19
N ARG A 227 24.79 -21.26 3.12
CA ARG A 227 25.22 -21.58 1.75
C ARG A 227 25.07 -20.36 0.84
N ASP A 228 25.74 -20.36 -0.30
CA ASP A 228 25.54 -19.31 -1.31
C ASP A 228 24.09 -19.27 -1.81
N ASN A 229 23.71 -18.18 -2.48
CA ASN A 229 22.32 -17.95 -2.91
C ASN A 229 21.83 -18.91 -4.01
N LEU A 230 22.74 -19.68 -4.61
CA LEU A 230 22.43 -20.73 -5.58
C LEU A 230 22.40 -22.13 -4.95
N ASP A 231 22.60 -22.22 -3.63
CA ASP A 231 22.63 -23.45 -2.86
C ASP A 231 23.69 -24.47 -3.33
N THR A 232 24.82 -23.97 -3.84
CA THR A 232 25.88 -24.81 -4.42
C THR A 232 27.06 -25.04 -3.46
N VAL A 233 27.39 -24.06 -2.63
CA VAL A 233 28.61 -24.07 -1.81
C VAL A 233 28.36 -23.49 -0.42
N ASP A 234 28.93 -24.13 0.60
CA ASP A 234 28.96 -23.63 1.97
C ASP A 234 29.76 -22.33 2.09
N ILE A 235 29.29 -21.39 2.91
CA ILE A 235 30.01 -20.16 3.20
C ILE A 235 31.15 -20.46 4.19
N ASN A 236 32.38 -20.39 3.71
CA ASN A 236 33.57 -20.45 4.55
C ASN A 236 33.94 -19.07 5.11
N SER A 237 33.58 -18.81 6.37
CA SER A 237 33.88 -17.56 7.07
C SER A 237 35.19 -17.59 7.88
N SER A 238 36.00 -18.64 7.75
CA SER A 238 37.24 -18.79 8.55
C SER A 238 38.24 -17.65 8.37
N ALA A 239 38.19 -16.94 7.23
CA ALA A 239 39.03 -15.79 6.92
C ALA A 239 38.30 -14.44 7.03
N PHE A 240 37.02 -14.43 7.40
CA PHE A 240 36.26 -13.18 7.56
C PHE A 240 36.70 -12.44 8.81
N THR A 241 36.40 -11.15 8.87
CA THR A 241 36.49 -10.39 10.11
C THR A 241 35.59 -10.99 11.22
N ALA A 242 36.05 -10.91 12.47
CA ALA A 242 35.31 -11.51 13.58
C ALA A 242 33.99 -10.78 13.84
N PHE A 243 32.93 -11.55 14.08
CA PHE A 243 31.65 -11.01 14.53
C PHE A 243 31.83 -10.21 15.83
N SER A 244 31.17 -9.04 15.90
CA SER A 244 31.19 -8.16 17.07
C SER A 244 29.78 -7.75 17.41
N LEU A 245 29.32 -8.13 18.61
CA LEU A 245 27.98 -7.79 19.09
C LEU A 245 27.88 -6.38 19.65
N SER A 246 29.01 -5.74 19.96
CA SER A 246 29.00 -4.43 20.62
C SER A 246 30.16 -3.53 20.24
N VAL A 247 29.95 -2.25 20.54
CA VAL A 247 30.94 -1.16 20.53
C VAL A 247 30.80 -0.33 21.81
N THR A 248 31.73 0.59 22.05
CA THR A 248 31.68 1.50 23.19
C THR A 248 31.65 2.95 22.73
N GLY A 249 30.83 3.77 23.38
CA GLY A 249 30.75 5.21 23.13
C GLY A 249 30.06 5.98 24.25
N ASP A 250 30.03 7.30 24.14
CA ASP A 250 29.44 8.20 25.13
C ASP A 250 28.09 8.72 24.64
N THR A 251 27.05 8.61 25.49
CA THR A 251 25.75 9.23 25.25
C THR A 251 25.67 10.57 25.96
N THR A 252 24.93 11.53 25.40
CA THR A 252 24.62 12.82 26.04
C THR A 252 23.12 13.04 26.00
N TYR A 253 22.51 13.35 27.15
CA TYR A 253 21.08 13.65 27.26
C TYR A 253 20.63 14.69 26.21
N ASN A 254 19.52 14.41 25.53
CA ASN A 254 18.97 15.23 24.43
C ASN A 254 19.94 15.42 23.24
N SER A 255 20.86 14.49 23.03
CA SER A 255 21.70 14.44 21.83
C SER A 255 21.45 13.16 21.06
N LYS A 256 21.50 13.25 19.73
CA LYS A 256 21.48 12.08 18.84
C LYS A 256 22.88 11.50 18.62
N ASP A 257 23.93 12.24 18.96
CA ASP A 257 25.29 11.78 18.68
C ASP A 257 25.81 10.90 19.81
N VAL A 258 26.34 9.74 19.43
CA VAL A 258 27.18 8.91 20.30
C VAL A 258 28.62 9.19 19.95
N LYS A 259 29.34 9.82 20.88
CA LYS A 259 30.72 10.30 20.68
C LYS A 259 31.74 9.35 21.27
N ASN A 260 33.02 9.65 21.05
CA ASN A 260 34.16 8.91 21.60
C ASN A 260 34.15 7.42 21.21
N VAL A 261 33.66 7.13 20.00
CA VAL A 261 33.68 5.78 19.44
C VAL A 261 35.02 5.60 18.74
N SER A 262 35.71 4.51 19.04
CA SER A 262 37.02 4.23 18.44
C SER A 262 36.89 4.02 16.92
N ALA A 263 37.92 4.37 16.15
CA ALA A 263 37.91 4.15 14.70
C ALA A 263 37.71 2.66 14.33
N ALA A 264 38.21 1.74 15.17
CA ALA A 264 38.02 0.30 15.00
C ALA A 264 36.57 -0.13 15.24
N ASP A 265 35.85 0.55 16.15
CA ASP A 265 34.44 0.30 16.40
C ASP A 265 33.56 0.94 15.33
N ILE A 266 33.88 2.15 14.87
CA ILE A 266 33.22 2.81 13.74
C ILE A 266 33.25 1.92 12.50
N ALA A 267 34.37 1.26 12.22
CA ALA A 267 34.51 0.35 11.08
C ALA A 267 33.58 -0.89 11.14
N LYS A 268 32.98 -1.19 12.30
CA LYS A 268 32.03 -2.29 12.48
C LYS A 268 30.58 -1.87 12.23
N LEU A 269 30.30 -0.56 12.17
CA LEU A 269 28.94 -0.03 12.13
C LEU A 269 28.48 0.18 10.69
N ALA A 270 27.16 0.14 10.48
CA ALA A 270 26.52 0.46 9.21
C ALA A 270 25.31 1.36 9.45
N PRO A 271 25.04 2.36 8.58
CA PRO A 271 23.79 3.12 8.66
C PRO A 271 22.59 2.18 8.52
N GLY A 272 21.54 2.42 9.30
CA GLY A 272 20.36 1.56 9.41
C GLY A 272 20.45 0.47 10.48
N ALA A 273 21.65 0.19 11.02
CA ALA A 273 21.81 -0.84 12.05
C ALA A 273 20.97 -0.52 13.29
N PRO A 274 20.11 -1.44 13.77
CA PRO A 274 19.42 -1.26 15.03
C PRO A 274 20.43 -1.40 16.18
N ILE A 275 20.28 -0.55 17.19
CA ILE A 275 21.18 -0.51 18.33
C ILE A 275 20.41 -0.41 19.63
N THR A 276 20.98 -0.98 20.68
CA THR A 276 20.46 -0.86 22.05
C THR A 276 21.58 -0.60 23.03
N GLY A 277 21.25 -0.04 24.19
CA GLY A 277 22.23 0.27 25.22
C GLY A 277 21.65 1.20 26.28
N THR A 278 22.38 1.39 27.37
CA THR A 278 21.94 2.28 28.44
C THR A 278 21.79 3.71 27.93
N GLY A 279 20.56 4.23 27.97
CA GLY A 279 20.26 5.59 27.50
C GLY A 279 19.93 5.73 26.02
N ILE A 280 19.90 4.61 25.30
CA ILE A 280 19.44 4.54 23.91
C ILE A 280 17.96 4.16 23.94
N PRO A 281 17.05 4.97 23.37
CA PRO A 281 15.64 4.63 23.27
C PRO A 281 15.38 3.33 22.49
N ASP A 282 14.24 2.70 22.73
CA ASP A 282 13.79 1.55 21.94
C ASP A 282 13.65 1.91 20.45
N ASN A 283 13.87 0.92 19.58
CA ASN A 283 13.80 1.07 18.11
C ASN A 283 14.78 2.10 17.53
N THR A 284 15.87 2.41 18.24
CA THR A 284 16.91 3.30 17.73
C THR A 284 17.76 2.61 16.67
N THR A 285 18.03 3.34 15.57
CA THR A 285 18.92 2.94 14.49
C THR A 285 20.02 3.97 14.27
N ILE A 286 21.12 3.55 13.64
CA ILE A 286 22.18 4.47 13.21
C ILE A 286 21.72 5.23 11.96
N LYS A 287 21.72 6.56 12.00
CA LYS A 287 21.36 7.43 10.87
C LYS A 287 22.56 7.83 10.02
N ALA A 288 23.67 8.16 10.66
CA ALA A 288 24.89 8.58 9.99
C ALA A 288 26.10 8.11 10.79
N ILE A 289 27.21 7.88 10.11
CA ILE A 289 28.48 7.46 10.70
C ILE A 289 29.54 8.46 10.27
N ASP A 290 30.33 8.94 11.24
CA ASP A 290 31.51 9.76 11.02
C ASP A 290 32.74 9.02 11.58
N THR A 291 33.89 9.69 11.54
CA THR A 291 35.21 9.18 11.90
C THR A 291 35.38 8.74 13.35
N ASN A 292 34.67 9.36 14.30
CA ASN A 292 34.78 9.07 15.74
C ASN A 292 33.45 9.18 16.53
N PHE A 293 32.34 9.30 15.81
CA PHE A 293 30.99 9.33 16.37
C PHE A 293 30.00 8.80 15.33
N PHE A 294 28.80 8.47 15.79
CA PHE A 294 27.67 8.22 14.90
C PHE A 294 26.42 8.91 15.44
N THR A 295 25.47 9.20 14.55
CA THR A 295 24.21 9.86 14.89
C THR A 295 23.09 8.83 14.91
N MET A 296 22.30 8.81 15.98
CA MET A 296 21.14 7.97 16.20
C MET A 296 19.87 8.54 15.57
N SER A 297 18.86 7.69 15.37
CA SER A 297 17.53 8.11 14.95
C SER A 297 16.76 8.87 16.02
N ALA A 298 17.05 8.62 17.30
CA ALA A 298 16.40 9.21 18.46
C ALA A 298 17.43 9.86 19.40
N GLU A 299 16.98 10.81 20.22
CA GLU A 299 17.82 11.47 21.22
C GLU A 299 18.05 10.56 22.44
N ALA A 300 19.28 10.55 22.97
CA ALA A 300 19.60 9.78 24.15
C ALA A 300 18.87 10.30 25.40
N THR A 301 18.43 9.38 26.26
CA THR A 301 17.66 9.69 27.48
C THR A 301 18.52 9.91 28.72
N VAL A 302 19.82 9.62 28.65
CA VAL A 302 20.78 9.88 29.73
C VAL A 302 22.17 10.23 29.19
N THR A 303 22.92 11.00 29.97
CA THR A 303 24.35 11.23 29.74
C THR A 303 25.17 10.16 30.46
N ASN A 304 25.95 9.37 29.71
CA ASN A 304 26.84 8.35 30.25
C ASN A 304 28.10 8.24 29.41
N THR A 305 29.21 7.87 30.04
CA THR A 305 30.48 7.60 29.36
C THR A 305 30.70 6.10 29.20
N SER A 306 31.34 5.71 28.11
CA SER A 306 31.73 4.33 27.82
C SER A 306 30.57 3.32 27.92
N VAL A 307 29.40 3.70 27.39
CA VAL A 307 28.23 2.85 27.27
C VAL A 307 28.55 1.71 26.30
N THR A 308 28.27 0.46 26.72
CA THR A 308 28.23 -0.68 25.80
C THR A 308 26.98 -0.59 24.94
N ILE A 309 27.20 -0.51 23.64
CA ILE A 309 26.16 -0.37 22.63
C ILE A 309 26.12 -1.67 21.86
N THR A 310 24.99 -2.37 21.95
CA THR A 310 24.76 -3.62 21.24
C THR A 310 24.35 -3.31 19.80
N ILE A 311 25.03 -3.92 18.83
CA ILE A 311 24.68 -3.86 17.41
C ILE A 311 23.73 -5.01 17.11
N GLY A 312 22.53 -4.71 16.62
CA GLY A 312 21.57 -5.72 16.20
C GLY A 312 21.77 -6.09 14.73
N GLY A 313 22.76 -6.91 14.40
CA GLY A 313 22.78 -7.55 13.07
C GLY A 313 21.46 -8.29 12.84
N THR A 314 20.90 -8.24 11.64
CA THR A 314 19.59 -8.82 11.36
C THR A 314 19.64 -9.88 10.28
N VAL A 315 18.71 -10.83 10.37
CA VAL A 315 18.40 -11.78 9.31
C VAL A 315 16.89 -11.85 9.09
N GLU A 316 16.48 -11.85 7.82
CA GLU A 316 15.08 -11.93 7.40
C GLU A 316 14.95 -12.95 6.25
N LYS A 317 13.80 -13.65 6.14
CA LYS A 317 13.52 -14.47 4.96
C LYS A 317 13.23 -13.55 3.78
N VAL A 318 13.77 -13.92 2.63
CA VAL A 318 13.51 -13.26 1.35
C VAL A 318 13.29 -14.31 0.28
N ASP A 319 12.66 -13.93 -0.80
CA ASP A 319 12.54 -14.77 -2.00
C ASP A 319 12.57 -13.87 -3.24
N ASN A 320 12.84 -14.44 -4.41
CA ASN A 320 12.67 -13.78 -5.69
C ASN A 320 11.73 -14.55 -6.62
N THR A 321 11.11 -15.63 -6.15
CA THR A 321 10.12 -16.42 -6.87
C THR A 321 8.87 -16.63 -6.02
N PHE A 322 7.72 -16.22 -6.53
CA PHE A 322 6.47 -16.24 -5.79
C PHE A 322 5.46 -17.11 -6.52
N SER A 323 5.14 -18.27 -5.94
CA SER A 323 4.20 -19.24 -6.49
C SER A 323 2.76 -18.98 -6.02
N GLY A 324 1.79 -19.72 -6.60
CA GLY A 324 0.38 -19.65 -6.21
C GLY A 324 -0.46 -18.71 -7.06
N MET A 325 0.12 -18.06 -8.08
CA MET A 325 -0.56 -17.09 -8.95
C MET A 325 -1.25 -17.73 -10.17
N GLY A 326 -1.57 -19.03 -10.11
CA GLY A 326 -2.16 -19.75 -11.24
C GLY A 326 -3.52 -19.21 -11.70
N HIS A 327 -4.24 -18.48 -10.85
CA HIS A 327 -5.48 -17.79 -11.22
C HIS A 327 -5.27 -16.56 -12.10
N LEU A 328 -4.02 -16.13 -12.30
CA LEU A 328 -3.62 -15.02 -13.17
C LEU A 328 -2.65 -15.47 -14.28
N GLU A 329 -2.62 -16.76 -14.62
CA GLU A 329 -1.68 -17.30 -15.61
C GLU A 329 -1.73 -16.53 -16.94
N GLY A 330 -0.55 -16.14 -17.45
CA GLY A 330 -0.39 -15.39 -18.69
C GLY A 330 -0.83 -13.92 -18.63
N LYS A 331 -1.34 -13.44 -17.49
CA LYS A 331 -1.63 -12.01 -17.28
C LYS A 331 -0.38 -11.26 -16.83
N THR A 332 -0.32 -9.99 -17.18
CA THR A 332 0.66 -9.04 -16.65
C THR A 332 0.17 -8.52 -15.31
N VAL A 333 1.02 -8.60 -14.28
CA VAL A 333 0.73 -8.16 -12.91
C VAL A 333 1.66 -7.01 -12.53
N SER A 334 1.13 -6.08 -11.75
CA SER A 334 1.94 -5.08 -11.07
C SER A 334 2.42 -5.61 -9.73
N VAL A 335 3.59 -5.16 -9.30
CA VAL A 335 4.30 -5.72 -8.16
C VAL A 335 4.78 -4.60 -7.23
N LEU A 336 4.41 -4.70 -5.96
CA LEU A 336 5.00 -3.91 -4.87
C LEU A 336 5.91 -4.82 -4.05
N GLY A 337 7.22 -4.56 -4.08
CA GLY A 337 8.24 -5.32 -3.34
C GLY A 337 8.93 -4.44 -2.29
N ASP A 338 8.91 -4.88 -1.03
CA ASP A 338 9.47 -4.16 0.12
C ASP A 338 9.06 -2.66 0.17
N GLY A 339 7.81 -2.36 -0.23
CA GLY A 339 7.25 -1.00 -0.26
C GLY A 339 7.64 -0.16 -1.48
N GLY A 340 8.47 -0.69 -2.39
CA GLY A 340 8.84 -0.09 -3.66
C GLY A 340 8.10 -0.72 -4.84
N VAL A 341 7.83 0.07 -5.88
CA VAL A 341 7.23 -0.44 -7.12
C VAL A 341 8.31 -1.15 -7.94
N HIS A 342 8.00 -2.36 -8.38
CA HIS A 342 8.77 -3.11 -9.36
C HIS A 342 8.08 -3.01 -10.73
N ASP A 343 8.84 -3.22 -11.81
CA ASP A 343 8.28 -3.27 -13.17
C ASP A 343 7.24 -4.40 -13.30
N ASP A 344 6.25 -4.23 -14.16
CA ASP A 344 5.21 -5.24 -14.34
C ASP A 344 5.79 -6.57 -14.88
N VAL A 345 5.28 -7.70 -14.38
CA VAL A 345 5.77 -9.05 -14.70
C VAL A 345 4.64 -9.91 -15.22
N VAL A 346 4.93 -10.82 -16.15
CA VAL A 346 3.95 -11.81 -16.63
C VAL A 346 3.99 -13.05 -15.75
N VAL A 347 2.81 -13.48 -15.28
CA VAL A 347 2.69 -14.75 -14.56
C VAL A 347 2.93 -15.91 -15.51
N THR A 348 3.90 -16.76 -15.19
CA THR A 348 4.25 -17.93 -15.99
C THR A 348 4.31 -19.16 -15.10
N SER A 349 3.56 -20.22 -15.47
CA SER A 349 3.45 -21.45 -14.68
C SER A 349 3.01 -21.22 -13.22
N GLY A 350 2.13 -20.24 -13.00
CA GLY A 350 1.62 -19.84 -11.70
C GLY A 350 2.64 -19.14 -10.81
N VAL A 351 3.74 -18.64 -11.37
CA VAL A 351 4.85 -18.00 -10.65
C VAL A 351 5.11 -16.60 -11.18
N VAL A 352 5.40 -15.67 -10.26
CA VAL A 352 6.06 -14.40 -10.53
C VAL A 352 7.52 -14.52 -10.14
N ALA A 353 8.42 -14.37 -11.11
CA ALA A 353 9.86 -14.41 -10.90
C ALA A 353 10.44 -13.00 -11.04
N LEU A 354 11.16 -12.56 -10.01
CA LEU A 354 11.80 -11.25 -9.92
C LEU A 354 13.34 -11.41 -9.97
N THR A 355 14.02 -10.35 -10.39
CA THR A 355 15.49 -10.33 -10.44
C THR A 355 16.11 -10.06 -9.08
N GLU A 356 15.42 -9.25 -8.26
CA GLU A 356 15.82 -8.92 -6.90
C GLU A 356 15.05 -9.77 -5.88
N TYR A 357 15.65 -9.92 -4.71
CA TYR A 357 15.04 -10.61 -3.57
C TYR A 357 14.20 -9.62 -2.75
N TYR A 358 13.07 -10.05 -2.24
CA TYR A 358 12.18 -9.23 -1.42
C TYR A 358 11.75 -9.99 -0.18
N ASN A 359 11.58 -9.27 0.93
CA ASN A 359 11.03 -9.83 2.16
C ASN A 359 9.49 -9.81 2.12
N LYS A 360 8.89 -8.78 1.52
CA LYS A 360 7.43 -8.68 1.35
C LYS A 360 7.08 -8.30 -0.07
N VAL A 361 6.12 -9.01 -0.67
CA VAL A 361 5.67 -8.76 -2.04
C VAL A 361 4.15 -8.80 -2.11
N HIS A 362 3.57 -7.82 -2.81
CA HIS A 362 2.18 -7.82 -3.25
C HIS A 362 2.15 -7.80 -4.77
N ALA A 363 1.52 -8.80 -5.38
CA ALA A 363 1.44 -8.92 -6.83
C ALA A 363 0.02 -9.23 -7.27
N GLY A 364 -0.48 -8.52 -8.29
CA GLY A 364 -1.82 -8.70 -8.82
C GLY A 364 -2.07 -7.85 -10.07
N LEU A 365 -3.27 -7.92 -10.61
CA LEU A 365 -3.65 -7.16 -11.80
C LEU A 365 -3.55 -5.65 -11.52
N PRO A 366 -2.95 -4.87 -12.42
CA PRO A 366 -2.97 -3.41 -12.31
C PRO A 366 -4.39 -2.88 -12.52
N TYR A 367 -4.73 -1.82 -11.80
CA TYR A 367 -5.95 -1.05 -12.06
C TYR A 367 -5.64 0.45 -11.98
N ASN A 368 -6.53 1.26 -12.56
CA ASN A 368 -6.43 2.72 -12.50
C ASN A 368 -7.41 3.25 -11.46
N SER A 369 -6.92 4.08 -10.53
CA SER A 369 -7.76 4.91 -9.68
C SER A 369 -7.90 6.28 -10.33
N ASP A 370 -9.07 6.56 -10.90
CA ASP A 370 -9.35 7.80 -11.61
C ASP A 370 -10.22 8.75 -10.79
N LEU A 371 -9.78 10.00 -10.69
CA LEU A 371 -10.53 11.08 -10.05
C LEU A 371 -10.70 12.24 -11.02
N MET A 372 -11.96 12.58 -11.28
CA MET A 372 -12.35 13.74 -12.06
C MET A 372 -13.29 14.62 -11.24
N PRO A 373 -12.81 15.77 -10.73
CA PRO A 373 -13.67 16.74 -10.06
C PRO A 373 -14.74 17.29 -11.00
N MET A 374 -15.83 17.78 -10.41
CA MET A 374 -16.80 18.58 -11.15
C MET A 374 -16.14 19.83 -11.74
N LYS A 375 -16.72 20.33 -12.83
CA LYS A 375 -16.24 21.55 -13.49
C LYS A 375 -16.24 22.71 -12.49
N PRO A 376 -15.16 23.49 -12.40
CA PRO A 376 -15.08 24.58 -11.47
C PRO A 376 -16.07 25.69 -11.85
N GLU A 377 -16.91 26.07 -10.90
CA GLU A 377 -17.85 27.19 -11.01
C GLU A 377 -17.57 28.18 -9.87
N ILE A 378 -17.36 29.44 -10.23
CA ILE A 378 -17.10 30.55 -9.30
C ILE A 378 -18.06 31.66 -9.70
N GLN A 379 -18.79 32.24 -8.74
CA GLN A 379 -19.57 33.43 -9.02
C GLN A 379 -18.62 34.62 -9.18
N THR A 380 -18.60 35.22 -10.37
CA THR A 380 -17.84 36.45 -10.62
C THR A 380 -18.79 37.66 -10.55
N GLN A 381 -18.29 38.86 -10.28
CA GLN A 381 -19.10 40.09 -10.36
C GLN A 381 -19.72 40.31 -11.75
N THR A 382 -19.17 39.65 -12.78
CA THR A 382 -19.63 39.70 -14.19
C THR A 382 -20.56 38.52 -14.56
N GLY A 383 -21.03 37.72 -13.60
CA GLY A 383 -21.94 36.60 -13.82
C GLY A 383 -21.29 35.21 -13.70
N THR A 384 -21.93 34.22 -14.32
CA THR A 384 -21.52 32.80 -14.26
C THR A 384 -20.23 32.54 -15.05
N LEU A 385 -19.45 31.55 -14.63
CA LEU A 385 -18.28 31.09 -15.38
C LEU A 385 -18.66 30.19 -16.55
N ARG A 386 -19.88 29.66 -16.56
CA ARG A 386 -20.51 28.99 -17.70
C ARG A 386 -20.44 29.93 -18.91
N THR A 387 -19.70 29.53 -19.96
CA THR A 387 -19.38 30.27 -21.22
C THR A 387 -18.09 31.11 -21.25
N LYS A 388 -17.39 31.30 -20.13
CA LYS A 388 -16.08 31.98 -20.16
C LYS A 388 -14.95 30.99 -20.46
N ILE A 389 -13.92 31.46 -21.17
CA ILE A 389 -12.71 30.67 -21.44
C ILE A 389 -11.84 30.68 -20.18
N LYS A 390 -11.48 29.49 -19.70
CA LYS A 390 -10.66 29.27 -18.51
C LYS A 390 -9.32 28.71 -18.96
N LYS A 391 -8.24 29.12 -18.29
CA LYS A 391 -6.93 28.49 -18.40
C LYS A 391 -6.42 28.18 -17.00
N ILE A 392 -6.23 26.89 -16.70
CA ILE A 392 -5.67 26.45 -15.42
C ILE A 392 -4.14 26.50 -15.54
N ASN A 393 -3.49 27.29 -14.70
CA ASN A 393 -2.03 27.46 -14.74
C ASN A 393 -1.34 26.56 -13.72
N GLN A 394 -1.95 26.38 -12.55
CA GLN A 394 -1.42 25.54 -11.46
C GLN A 394 -2.55 24.86 -10.71
N VAL A 395 -2.22 23.73 -10.10
CA VAL A 395 -3.10 22.99 -9.20
C VAL A 395 -2.37 22.71 -7.90
N GLY A 396 -2.99 23.05 -6.77
CA GLY A 396 -2.55 22.64 -5.44
C GLY A 396 -3.28 21.37 -5.04
N PHE A 397 -2.55 20.30 -4.79
CA PHE A 397 -3.08 19.06 -4.25
C PHE A 397 -2.71 18.95 -2.78
N SER A 398 -3.69 18.66 -1.92
CA SER A 398 -3.42 18.20 -0.56
C SER A 398 -3.49 16.69 -0.54
N PHE A 399 -2.38 16.04 -0.21
CA PHE A 399 -2.27 14.59 -0.13
C PHE A 399 -2.22 14.11 1.31
N ASP A 400 -2.59 12.85 1.52
CA ASP A 400 -2.33 12.10 2.74
C ASP A 400 -1.82 10.70 2.39
N LYS A 401 -0.76 10.23 3.08
CA LYS A 401 -0.15 8.90 2.90
C LYS A 401 -0.09 8.45 1.44
N THR A 402 0.36 9.34 0.54
CA THR A 402 0.28 9.12 -0.92
C THR A 402 1.66 8.92 -1.52
N LEU A 403 1.77 8.00 -2.48
CA LEU A 403 2.97 7.88 -3.31
C LEU A 403 2.58 7.53 -4.75
N GLY A 404 3.06 8.32 -5.70
CA GLY A 404 2.60 8.26 -7.08
C GLY A 404 1.30 9.06 -7.28
N CYS A 405 1.22 9.73 -8.42
CA CYS A 405 0.06 10.50 -8.87
C CYS A 405 0.41 11.09 -10.23
N THR A 406 -0.40 10.80 -11.23
CA THR A 406 -0.34 11.44 -12.54
C THR A 406 -1.55 12.32 -12.73
N TYR A 407 -1.38 13.40 -13.48
CA TYR A 407 -2.46 14.37 -13.69
C TYR A 407 -2.41 14.97 -15.08
N GLY A 408 -3.53 15.54 -15.49
CA GLY A 408 -3.65 16.17 -16.78
C GLY A 408 -5.07 16.66 -17.07
N THR A 409 -5.43 16.64 -18.35
CA THR A 409 -6.72 17.13 -18.84
C THR A 409 -7.53 16.00 -19.46
N LEU A 410 -8.61 16.34 -20.16
CA LEU A 410 -9.34 15.40 -21.01
C LEU A 410 -9.15 15.80 -22.47
N LYS A 411 -8.94 14.80 -23.32
CA LYS A 411 -8.99 14.96 -24.78
C LYS A 411 -10.41 15.32 -25.23
N LYS A 412 -10.54 15.77 -26.48
CA LYS A 412 -11.84 16.14 -27.07
C LYS A 412 -12.83 14.97 -27.17
N ASP A 413 -12.32 13.75 -27.24
CA ASP A 413 -13.11 12.51 -27.25
C ASP A 413 -13.55 12.06 -25.85
N GLY A 414 -13.17 12.78 -24.80
CA GLY A 414 -13.49 12.47 -23.40
C GLY A 414 -12.50 11.52 -22.73
N THR A 415 -11.48 11.05 -23.43
CA THR A 415 -10.44 10.20 -22.83
C THR A 415 -9.43 11.03 -22.01
N PRO A 416 -8.81 10.45 -20.97
CA PRO A 416 -7.78 11.14 -20.21
C PRO A 416 -6.57 11.53 -21.06
N ASP A 417 -6.12 12.77 -20.90
CA ASP A 417 -4.86 13.28 -21.44
C ASP A 417 -3.88 13.53 -20.29
N ILE A 418 -3.26 12.45 -19.84
CA ILE A 418 -2.39 12.42 -18.65
C ILE A 418 -0.96 12.60 -19.13
N THR A 419 -0.42 13.81 -18.94
CA THR A 419 0.92 14.15 -19.44
C THR A 419 1.93 14.38 -18.33
N GLU A 420 1.46 14.65 -17.10
CA GLU A 420 2.33 15.06 -15.99
C GLU A 420 2.31 14.06 -14.83
N THR A 421 3.42 14.03 -14.09
CA THR A 421 3.59 13.23 -12.87
C THR A 421 3.96 14.14 -11.71
N VAL A 422 3.32 13.94 -10.56
CA VAL A 422 3.74 14.62 -9.33
C VAL A 422 5.02 13.97 -8.81
N LEU A 423 6.07 14.76 -8.63
CA LEU A 423 7.34 14.27 -8.08
C LEU A 423 7.26 14.21 -6.55
N PHE A 424 7.38 12.99 -6.01
CA PHE A 424 7.39 12.73 -4.58
C PHE A 424 8.78 12.52 -4.00
N ARG A 425 9.71 11.96 -4.79
CA ARG A 425 11.10 11.74 -4.38
C ARG A 425 11.84 13.07 -4.22
N GLU A 426 12.56 13.23 -3.12
CA GLU A 426 13.47 14.34 -2.86
C GLU A 426 14.93 13.92 -3.09
N ILE A 427 15.81 14.90 -3.30
CA ILE A 427 17.25 14.64 -3.53
C ILE A 427 17.92 14.04 -2.28
N SER A 428 17.36 14.29 -1.10
CA SER A 428 17.80 13.73 0.18
C SER A 428 17.39 12.29 0.42
N ASP A 429 16.49 11.73 -0.40
CA ASP A 429 16.01 10.37 -0.20
C ASP A 429 17.10 9.34 -0.53
N PRO A 430 17.37 8.35 0.34
CA PRO A 430 18.35 7.31 0.06
C PRO A 430 18.03 6.54 -1.22
N THR A 431 19.07 6.29 -2.02
CA THR A 431 18.95 5.43 -3.20
C THR A 431 18.86 3.97 -2.76
N GLY A 432 18.03 3.17 -3.45
CA GLY A 432 17.84 1.75 -3.11
C GLY A 432 16.94 1.49 -1.91
N GLN A 433 16.20 2.49 -1.45
CA GLN A 433 15.13 2.36 -0.47
C GLN A 433 13.81 2.89 -1.04
N PRO A 434 12.65 2.38 -0.59
CA PRO A 434 11.36 2.92 -0.99
C PRO A 434 11.26 4.39 -0.58
N VAL A 435 10.66 5.21 -1.45
CA VAL A 435 10.36 6.61 -1.13
C VAL A 435 9.29 6.61 -0.05
N PRO A 436 9.43 7.38 1.03
CA PRO A 436 8.40 7.50 2.05
C PRO A 436 7.08 8.04 1.49
N LEU A 437 5.96 7.61 2.07
CA LEU A 437 4.65 8.19 1.76
C LEU A 437 4.61 9.68 2.11
N PHE A 438 3.97 10.47 1.25
CA PHE A 438 3.88 11.92 1.38
C PHE A 438 2.53 12.35 1.97
N THR A 439 2.58 13.21 3.01
CA THR A 439 1.43 13.90 3.61
C THR A 439 1.75 15.38 3.73
N ASP A 440 1.36 16.17 2.73
CA ASP A 440 1.30 17.63 2.78
C ASP A 440 0.64 18.16 1.49
N GLU A 441 0.77 19.46 1.22
CA GLU A 441 0.39 20.11 -0.02
C GLU A 441 1.53 20.13 -1.05
N LYS A 442 1.19 19.86 -2.32
CA LYS A 442 2.08 20.09 -3.47
C LYS A 442 1.38 21.01 -4.47
N LEU A 443 2.06 22.11 -4.79
CA LEU A 443 1.66 23.01 -5.88
C LEU A 443 2.39 22.60 -7.16
N VAL A 444 1.64 22.21 -8.17
CA VAL A 444 2.20 21.77 -9.46
C VAL A 444 1.75 22.68 -10.60
N THR A 445 2.60 22.83 -11.61
CA THR A 445 2.24 23.48 -12.87
C THR A 445 1.29 22.58 -13.64
N PHE A 446 0.23 23.17 -14.20
CA PHE A 446 -0.79 22.42 -14.91
C PHE A 446 -0.72 22.72 -16.42
N PRO A 447 -0.77 21.69 -17.29
CA PRO A 447 -0.73 21.86 -18.75
C PRO A 447 -2.10 22.33 -19.28
N GLY A 448 -2.68 23.38 -18.67
CA GLY A 448 -4.01 23.82 -18.99
C GLY A 448 -4.05 24.63 -20.28
N GLU A 449 -4.88 24.17 -21.21
CA GLU A 449 -5.22 24.93 -22.41
C GLU A 449 -6.37 25.92 -22.15
N TYR A 450 -6.52 26.88 -23.07
CA TYR A 450 -7.68 27.76 -23.12
C TYR A 450 -8.92 26.94 -23.48
N SER A 451 -9.77 26.66 -22.49
CA SER A 451 -10.95 25.82 -22.70
C SER A 451 -12.17 26.33 -21.94
N LEU A 452 -13.36 26.00 -22.44
CA LEU A 452 -14.63 26.24 -21.73
C LEU A 452 -14.85 25.24 -20.59
N GLN A 453 -14.20 24.07 -20.68
CA GLN A 453 -14.42 22.94 -19.77
C GLN A 453 -13.61 23.11 -18.48
N GLY A 454 -12.31 23.38 -18.61
CA GLY A 454 -11.39 23.49 -17.46
C GLY A 454 -11.35 22.21 -16.61
N ASN A 455 -11.28 21.05 -17.26
CA ASN A 455 -11.27 19.76 -16.57
C ASN A 455 -9.89 19.48 -15.98
N VAL A 456 -9.88 18.88 -14.78
CA VAL A 456 -8.69 18.29 -14.16
C VAL A 456 -8.93 16.80 -14.03
N PHE A 457 -7.92 16.03 -14.42
CA PHE A 457 -7.92 14.58 -14.29
C PHE A 457 -6.75 14.16 -13.43
N VAL A 458 -6.99 13.24 -12.50
CA VAL A 458 -5.99 12.65 -11.61
C VAL A 458 -6.08 11.14 -11.74
N ARG A 459 -4.94 10.47 -11.84
CA ARG A 459 -4.83 9.01 -11.94
C ARG A 459 -3.69 8.47 -11.10
N GLN A 460 -3.97 7.38 -10.40
CA GLN A 460 -2.96 6.46 -9.88
C GLN A 460 -3.03 5.15 -10.67
N SER A 461 -1.88 4.68 -11.16
CA SER A 461 -1.75 3.41 -11.88
C SER A 461 -0.74 2.47 -11.21
N GLN A 462 0.06 2.98 -10.28
CA GLN A 462 1.02 2.18 -9.53
C GLN A 462 0.32 1.50 -8.34
N PRO A 463 0.85 0.36 -7.83
CA PRO A 463 0.29 -0.38 -6.70
C PRO A 463 0.59 0.32 -5.37
N LEU A 464 0.27 1.62 -5.28
CA LEU A 464 0.58 2.52 -4.19
C LEU A 464 -0.66 3.34 -3.79
N PRO A 465 -0.74 3.78 -2.52
CA PRO A 465 -1.87 4.55 -2.03
C PRO A 465 -1.96 5.93 -2.69
N LEU A 466 -3.19 6.36 -2.99
CA LEU A 466 -3.53 7.73 -3.38
C LEU A 466 -4.72 8.22 -2.55
N THR A 467 -4.48 9.19 -1.67
CA THR A 467 -5.53 9.90 -0.93
C THR A 467 -5.41 11.39 -1.20
N VAL A 468 -6.37 11.91 -1.98
CA VAL A 468 -6.48 13.33 -2.30
C VAL A 468 -7.50 13.98 -1.35
N ARG A 469 -7.03 14.85 -0.46
CA ARG A 469 -7.89 15.58 0.50
C ARG A 469 -8.53 16.81 -0.11
N SER A 470 -7.81 17.52 -0.96
CA SER A 470 -8.32 18.71 -1.65
C SER A 470 -7.59 18.97 -2.97
N ILE A 471 -8.31 19.65 -3.87
CA ILE A 471 -7.78 20.12 -5.16
C ILE A 471 -8.12 21.60 -5.27
N VAL A 472 -7.09 22.45 -5.33
CA VAL A 472 -7.21 23.91 -5.43
C VAL A 472 -6.69 24.38 -6.77
N LEU A 473 -7.56 24.98 -7.58
CA LEU A 473 -7.21 25.41 -8.93
C LEU A 473 -6.79 26.88 -8.95
N ARG A 474 -5.63 27.17 -9.55
CA ARG A 474 -5.21 28.53 -9.90
C ARG A 474 -5.40 28.75 -11.40
N MET A 475 -6.43 29.50 -11.75
CA MET A 475 -6.85 29.71 -13.13
C MET A 475 -7.01 31.18 -13.49
N SER A 476 -6.80 31.48 -14.77
CA SER A 476 -7.12 32.77 -15.39
C SER A 476 -8.42 32.65 -16.19
N ILE A 477 -9.27 33.66 -16.07
CA ILE A 477 -10.57 33.73 -16.75
C ILE A 477 -10.46 34.77 -17.85
N HIS A 478 -10.93 34.41 -19.04
CA HIS A 478 -10.93 35.25 -20.23
C HIS A 478 -12.35 35.31 -20.79
N GLY A 479 -12.84 36.52 -21.07
CA GLY A 479 -14.20 36.75 -21.56
C GLY A 479 -14.91 37.90 -20.87
#